data_AF-A0A843DX26-F1
#
_entry.id   AF-A0A843DX26-F1
#
_cell.length_a   1.000
_cell.length_b   1.000
_cell.length_c   1.000
_cell.angle_alpha   90.00
_cell.angle_beta   90.00
_cell.angle_gamma   90.00
#
_symmetry.space_group_name_H-M   'P 1'
#
loop_
_entity.id
_entity.type
_entity.pdbx_description
1 polymer ?
#
loop_
_entity_poly.entity_id
_entity_poly.type
_entity_poly.pdbx_seq_one_letter_code
_entity_poly.pdbx_strand_id
1 'polypeptide(L)'
;MRKENRKEDAISPVVGVMLMIVVTIVIAAVITAFATGLAGDSTTTTPMALFEVENIRMTDGNLLESFDLVHKGGDEMKLENLVVTLEPVGKGQSGIVVQRTGVEP
;
A
#
# COMPACT_ATOMS: atom_id res chain seq x y z
N MET A 1 -13.53 69.29 -19.61
CA MET A 1 -13.64 68.01 -18.86
C MET A 1 -14.31 66.98 -19.75
N ARG A 2 -13.55 66.02 -20.29
CA ARG A 2 -14.08 64.88 -21.07
C ARG A 2 -14.54 63.80 -20.08
N LYS A 3 -15.81 63.40 -20.14
CA LYS A 3 -16.32 62.24 -19.39
C LYS A 3 -16.06 60.99 -20.23
N GLU A 4 -15.21 60.11 -19.72
CA GLU A 4 -14.98 58.77 -20.25
C GLU A 4 -16.18 57.90 -19.83
N ASN A 5 -17.02 57.53 -20.79
CA ASN A 5 -18.09 56.56 -20.56
C ASN A 5 -17.47 55.15 -20.60
N ARG A 6 -16.98 54.68 -19.45
CA ARG A 6 -16.66 53.26 -19.28
C ARG A 6 -17.99 52.52 -19.15
N LYS A 7 -18.37 51.82 -20.21
CA LYS A 7 -19.52 50.90 -20.18
C LYS A 7 -19.11 49.72 -19.30
N GLU A 8 -19.63 49.69 -18.08
CA GLU A 8 -19.65 48.47 -17.28
C GLU A 8 -20.64 47.53 -17.97
N ASP A 9 -20.12 46.54 -18.71
CA ASP A 9 -20.95 45.50 -19.31
C ASP A 9 -21.61 44.70 -18.17
N ALA A 10 -22.84 45.09 -17.83
CA ALA A 10 -23.67 44.37 -16.90
C ALA A 10 -23.99 42.99 -17.51
N ILE A 11 -23.27 41.97 -17.01
CA ILE A 11 -23.57 40.58 -17.29
C ILE A 11 -25.02 40.29 -16.92
N SER A 12 -25.77 39.70 -17.85
CA SER A 12 -27.16 39.31 -17.62
C SER A 12 -27.24 38.34 -16.44
N PRO A 13 -28.23 38.47 -15.54
CA PRO A 13 -28.40 37.59 -14.37
C PRO A 13 -28.32 36.10 -14.71
N VAL A 14 -28.86 35.72 -15.87
CA VAL A 14 -28.88 34.32 -16.33
C VAL A 14 -27.50 33.84 -16.76
N VAL A 15 -26.73 34.70 -17.43
CA VAL A 15 -25.39 34.36 -17.91
C VAL A 15 -24.40 34.24 -16.75
N GLY A 16 -24.54 35.08 -15.72
CA GLY A 16 -23.77 34.97 -14.50
C GLY A 16 -23.98 33.64 -13.78
N VAL A 17 -25.24 33.19 -13.68
CA VAL A 17 -25.58 31.91 -13.05
C VAL A 17 -25.07 30.72 -13.87
N MET A 18 -25.24 30.74 -15.20
CA MET A 18 -24.71 29.69 -16.06
C MET A 18 -23.19 29.58 -15.95
N LEU A 19 -22.48 30.71 -15.92
CA LEU A 19 -21.03 30.74 -15.75
C LEU A 19 -20.60 30.23 -14.38
N MET A 20 -21.31 30.59 -13.30
CA MET A 20 -21.04 30.10 -11.95
C MET A 20 -21.19 28.57 -11.87
N ILE A 21 -22.23 28.01 -12.48
CA ILE A 21 -22.48 26.56 -12.49
C ILE A 21 -21.38 25.83 -13.26
N VAL A 22 -21.00 26.33 -14.43
CA VAL A 22 -19.96 25.67 -15.24
C VAL A 22 -18.62 25.66 -14.50
N VAL A 23 -18.20 26.79 -13.95
CA VAL A 23 -16.91 26.88 -13.25
C VAL A 23 -16.89 25.98 -12.01
N THR A 24 -17.97 25.95 -11.23
CA THR A 24 -18.05 25.08 -10.05
C THR A 24 -18.02 23.59 -10.43
N ILE A 25 -18.70 23.19 -11.51
CA ILE A 25 -18.67 21.81 -12.01
C ILE A 25 -17.25 21.42 -12.47
N VAL A 26 -16.58 22.29 -13.23
CA VAL A 26 -15.21 22.03 -13.70
C VAL A 26 -14.25 21.88 -12.52
N ILE A 27 -14.30 22.81 -11.56
CA ILE A 27 -13.43 22.76 -10.37
C ILE A 27 -13.72 21.50 -9.54
N ALA A 28 -14.99 21.15 -9.32
CA ALA A 28 -15.38 19.97 -8.56
C ALA A 28 -14.89 18.66 -9.22
N ALA A 29 -15.04 18.54 -10.54
CA ALA A 29 -14.57 17.37 -11.30
C ALA A 29 -13.04 17.23 -11.20
N VAL A 30 -12.31 18.33 -11.35
CA VAL A 30 -10.85 18.33 -11.27
C VAL A 30 -10.36 17.97 -9.87
N ILE A 31 -10.90 18.58 -8.82
CA ILE A 31 -10.53 18.26 -7.42
C ILE A 31 -10.80 16.79 -7.11
N THR A 32 -11.94 16.25 -7.57
CA THR A 32 -12.28 14.83 -7.37
C THR A 32 -11.29 13.91 -8.08
N ALA A 33 -10.95 14.21 -9.35
CA ALA A 33 -9.97 13.43 -10.10
C ALA A 33 -8.59 13.45 -9.44
N PHE A 34 -8.15 14.61 -8.93
CA PHE A 34 -6.92 14.71 -8.14
C PHE A 34 -7.00 13.94 -6.83
N ALA A 35 -8.12 14.03 -6.10
CA ALA A 35 -8.31 13.30 -4.85
C ALA A 35 -8.30 11.77 -5.06
N THR A 36 -8.93 11.28 -6.13
CA THR A 36 -8.91 9.85 -6.49
C THR A 36 -7.53 9.41 -6.97
N GLY A 37 -6.84 10.22 -7.78
CA GLY A 37 -5.48 9.92 -8.24
C GLY A 37 -4.45 9.89 -7.11
N LEU A 38 -4.58 10.79 -6.13
CA LEU A 38 -3.76 10.80 -4.91
C LEU A 38 -4.13 9.67 -3.93
N ALA A 39 -5.39 9.25 -3.89
CA ALA A 39 -5.82 8.10 -3.10
C ALA A 39 -5.28 6.77 -3.66
N GLY A 40 -5.09 6.68 -4.98
CA GLY A 40 -4.70 5.45 -5.69
C GLY A 40 -3.32 4.88 -5.35
N ASP A 41 -2.37 5.69 -4.91
CA ASP A 41 -1.01 5.22 -4.54
C ASP A 41 -0.88 4.80 -3.07
N SER A 42 -1.92 5.03 -2.26
CA SER A 42 -1.88 4.79 -0.81
C SER A 42 -2.54 3.48 -0.37
N THR A 43 -3.12 2.72 -1.31
CA THR A 43 -3.78 1.44 -1.03
C THR A 43 -2.99 0.25 -1.58
N THR A 44 -1.65 0.33 -1.66
CA THR A 44 -0.85 -0.89 -1.58
C THR A 44 -1.15 -1.50 -0.22
N THR A 45 -2.18 -2.35 -0.18
CA THR A 45 -2.42 -3.26 0.92
C THR A 45 -1.15 -4.07 1.01
N THR A 46 -0.30 -3.75 1.99
CA THR A 46 0.87 -4.57 2.27
C THR A 46 0.35 -5.99 2.47
N PRO A 47 0.76 -6.97 1.64
CA PRO A 47 0.19 -8.30 1.71
C PRO A 47 0.38 -8.84 3.11
N MET A 48 -0.72 -9.20 3.77
CA MET A 48 -0.70 -9.76 5.12
C MET A 48 -0.91 -11.25 5.01
N ALA A 49 0.16 -12.03 5.22
CA ALA A 49 0.11 -13.48 5.31
C ALA A 49 0.38 -13.93 6.74
N LEU A 50 -0.41 -14.89 7.22
CA LEU A 50 -0.24 -15.52 8.52
C LEU A 50 0.52 -16.83 8.37
N PHE A 51 1.71 -16.90 8.95
CA PHE A 51 2.54 -18.09 8.98
C PHE A 51 2.60 -18.67 10.38
N GLU A 52 2.48 -19.99 10.47
CA GLU A 52 2.67 -20.77 11.69
C GLU A 52 3.82 -21.75 11.50
N VAL A 53 4.62 -21.93 12.55
CA VAL A 53 5.73 -22.88 12.56
C VAL A 53 5.26 -24.16 13.24
N GLU A 54 5.32 -25.26 12.51
CA GLU A 54 4.91 -26.58 12.97
C GLU A 54 6.05 -27.59 12.85
N ASN A 55 5.88 -28.77 13.48
CA ASN A 55 6.80 -29.92 13.38
C ASN A 55 8.29 -29.60 13.61
N ILE A 56 8.60 -28.84 14.65
CA ILE A 56 9.98 -28.52 15.00
C ILE A 56 10.72 -29.79 15.42
N ARG A 57 11.74 -30.18 14.65
CA ARG A 57 12.66 -31.27 14.97
C ARG A 57 13.97 -30.70 15.50
N MET A 58 14.42 -31.23 16.63
CA MET A 58 15.68 -30.90 17.26
C MET A 58 16.58 -32.12 17.23
N THR A 59 17.86 -31.91 16.92
CA THR A 59 18.88 -32.95 17.06
C THR A 59 19.36 -33.05 18.52
N ASP A 60 20.04 -34.15 18.85
CA ASP A 60 20.69 -34.33 20.14
C ASP A 60 21.75 -33.22 20.34
N GLY A 61 21.50 -32.33 21.30
CA GLY A 61 22.29 -31.12 21.50
C GLY A 61 21.51 -29.80 21.37
N ASN A 62 20.18 -29.86 21.22
CA ASN A 62 19.29 -28.69 21.18
C ASN A 62 19.54 -27.76 19.98
N LEU A 63 20.01 -28.33 18.86
CA LEU A 63 20.13 -27.62 17.59
C LEU A 63 18.88 -27.89 16.74
N LEU A 64 18.35 -26.84 16.12
CA LEU A 64 17.22 -26.91 15.18
C LEU A 64 17.64 -27.69 13.94
N GLU A 65 16.97 -28.81 13.66
CA GLU A 65 17.23 -29.67 12.49
C GLU A 65 16.30 -29.30 11.33
N SER A 66 14.99 -29.29 11.57
CA SER A 66 13.98 -28.92 10.57
C SER A 66 12.75 -28.29 11.24
N PHE A 67 12.07 -27.42 10.51
CA PHE A 67 10.75 -26.91 10.89
C PHE A 67 9.91 -26.72 9.63
N ASP A 68 8.59 -26.89 9.77
CA ASP A 68 7.66 -26.63 8.67
C ASP A 68 7.08 -25.22 8.85
N LEU A 69 7.08 -24.44 7.77
CA LEU A 69 6.45 -23.11 7.73
C LEU A 69 5.14 -23.20 6.94
N VAL A 70 4.01 -23.09 7.65
CA VAL A 70 2.67 -23.31 7.08
C VAL A 70 1.94 -21.99 6.92
N HIS A 71 1.44 -21.71 5.72
CA HIS A 71 0.57 -20.57 5.44
C HIS A 71 -0.85 -20.89 5.93
N LYS A 72 -1.32 -20.19 6.98
CA LYS A 72 -2.64 -20.42 7.61
C LYS A 72 -3.74 -19.49 7.10
N GLY A 73 -3.38 -18.52 6.26
CA GLY A 73 -4.32 -17.63 5.58
C GLY A 73 -3.75 -16.23 5.37
N GLY A 74 -4.50 -15.41 4.62
CA GLY A 74 -4.05 -14.11 4.16
C GLY A 74 -3.68 -14.14 2.68
N ASP A 75 -2.85 -13.19 2.26
CA ASP A 75 -2.48 -13.03 0.85
C ASP A 75 -1.42 -14.06 0.42
N GLU A 76 -1.53 -14.53 -0.82
CA GLU A 76 -0.49 -15.40 -1.41
C GLU A 76 0.81 -14.62 -1.61
N MET A 77 1.91 -15.16 -1.08
CA MET A 77 3.24 -14.55 -1.19
C MET A 77 4.15 -15.43 -2.05
N LYS A 78 4.89 -14.79 -2.96
CA LYS A 78 5.92 -15.48 -3.74
C LYS A 78 7.08 -15.91 -2.84
N LEU A 79 7.34 -17.21 -2.80
CA LEU A 79 8.42 -17.81 -2.00
C LEU A 79 9.82 -17.42 -2.52
N GLU A 80 9.93 -16.96 -3.77
CA GLU A 80 11.19 -16.59 -4.44
C GLU A 80 12.04 -15.59 -3.64
N ASN A 81 11.40 -14.67 -2.90
CA ASN A 81 12.06 -13.63 -2.11
C ASN A 81 11.88 -13.82 -0.59
N LEU A 82 11.45 -15.00 -0.14
CA LEU A 82 11.26 -15.27 1.29
C LEU A 82 12.62 -15.52 1.96
N VAL A 83 12.96 -14.67 2.94
CA VAL A 83 14.16 -14.85 3.79
C VAL A 83 13.71 -15.10 5.22
N VAL A 84 14.00 -16.28 5.75
CA VAL A 84 13.77 -16.62 7.16
C VAL A 84 15.08 -16.43 7.93
N THR A 85 15.06 -15.55 8.93
CA THR A 85 16.19 -15.34 9.84
C THR A 85 15.80 -15.86 11.21
N LEU A 86 16.51 -16.89 11.68
CA LEU A 86 16.34 -17.44 13.02
C LEU A 86 17.38 -16.81 13.93
N GLU A 87 16.92 -16.08 14.95
CA GLU A 87 17.80 -15.54 15.99
C GLU A 87 17.66 -16.37 17.27
N PRO A 88 18.78 -16.85 17.82
CA PRO A 88 18.79 -17.63 19.05
C PRO A 88 18.45 -16.70 20.24
N VAL A 89 17.33 -16.95 20.91
CA VAL A 89 16.96 -16.23 22.13
C VAL A 89 17.74 -16.81 23.31
N GLY A 90 19.00 -16.39 23.46
CA GLY A 90 19.86 -16.82 24.57
C GLY A 90 21.35 -16.49 24.33
N LYS A 91 22.06 -16.08 25.39
CA LYS A 91 23.50 -15.76 25.30
C LYS A 91 24.31 -17.03 24.97
N GLY A 92 24.72 -17.20 23.71
CA GLY A 92 25.90 -18.02 23.40
C GLY A 92 25.83 -19.04 22.26
N GLN A 93 24.81 -19.09 21.41
CA GLN A 93 24.83 -20.01 20.25
C GLN A 93 24.37 -19.30 18.99
N SER A 94 25.30 -18.65 18.30
CA SER A 94 25.06 -18.03 17.00
C SER A 94 24.99 -19.11 15.92
N GLY A 95 23.79 -19.43 15.46
CA GLY A 95 23.55 -20.29 14.30
C GLY A 95 22.50 -19.63 13.42
N ILE A 96 22.93 -18.82 12.46
CA ILE A 96 22.03 -18.30 11.42
C ILE A 96 21.73 -19.48 10.49
N VAL A 97 20.58 -20.12 10.66
CA VAL A 97 20.09 -21.14 9.74
C VAL A 97 19.16 -20.45 8.76
N VAL A 98 19.70 -20.06 7.59
CA VAL A 98 18.89 -19.62 6.45
C VAL A 98 18.40 -20.87 5.73
N GLN A 99 17.25 -21.42 6.11
CA GLN A 99 16.60 -22.45 5.31
C GLN A 99 15.94 -21.80 4.10
N ARG A 100 16.52 -22.02 2.92
CA ARG A 100 15.88 -21.73 1.63
C ARG A 100 14.91 -22.86 1.35
N THR A 101 13.62 -22.65 1.62
CA THR A 101 12.58 -23.60 1.20
C THR A 101 12.34 -23.41 -0.29
N GLY A 102 13.13 -24.12 -1.11
CA GLY A 102 12.81 -24.32 -2.52
C GLY A 102 11.67 -25.32 -2.63
N VAL A 103 10.47 -24.82 -2.94
CA VAL A 103 9.41 -25.67 -3.48
C VAL A 103 9.47 -25.51 -4.99
N GLU A 104 10.11 -26.48 -5.65
CA GLU A 104 10.01 -26.72 -7.09
C GLU A 104 9.05 -27.90 -7.32
N PRO A 105 8.44 -28.00 -8.52
CA PRO A 105 7.04 -27.66 -8.81
C PRO A 105 5.99 -28.72 -8.45
#